data_AF-A0A3Q9GJR3-F1
#
_entry.id   AF-A0A3Q9GJR3-F1
#
_cell.length_a   1.000
_cell.length_b   1.000
_cell.length_c   1.000
_cell.angle_alpha   90.00
_cell.angle_beta   90.00
_cell.angle_gamma   90.00
#
_symmetry.space_group_name_H-M   'P 1'
#
loop_
_entity.id
_entity.type
_entity.pdbx_description
1 polymer ?
#
loop_
_entity_poly.entity_id
_entity_poly.type
_entity_poly.pdbx_seq_one_letter_code
_entity_poly.pdbx_strand_id
1 'polypeptide(L)'
;MKKFEKITAIIPLLESENRHGEWIVDTESKGTPEDPIQFPFVGYSAAAHRLIEAVHECVDDLRDEMNVFNYMGVLESYGLNGEKDVLAADVSSCDAKCTLAMILTIIRQDRFCEGLLLSYLENGKMLEWMKRLQEIDNQ
;
A
#
# COMPACT_ATOMS: atom_id res chain seq x y z
N MET A 1 19.19 -7.77 12.00
CA MET A 1 18.50 -8.22 10.77
C MET A 1 17.46 -7.17 10.47
N LYS A 2 17.39 -6.65 9.24
CA LYS A 2 16.41 -5.63 8.85
C LYS A 2 15.09 -6.32 8.52
N LYS A 3 14.08 -6.18 9.37
CA LYS A 3 12.81 -6.92 9.27
C LYS A 3 11.97 -6.47 8.08
N PHE A 4 12.15 -5.22 7.65
CA PHE A 4 11.36 -4.58 6.61
C PHE A 4 12.17 -4.36 5.32
N GLU A 5 13.33 -5.01 5.18
CA GLU A 5 14.20 -4.83 4.01
C GLU A 5 13.49 -5.14 2.69
N LYS A 6 12.63 -6.17 2.65
CA LYS A 6 11.83 -6.50 1.46
C LYS A 6 10.98 -5.32 0.97
N ILE A 7 10.39 -4.56 1.89
CA ILE A 7 9.59 -3.37 1.59
C ILE A 7 10.50 -2.18 1.27
N THR A 8 11.47 -1.92 2.15
CA THR A 8 12.27 -0.68 2.12
C THR A 8 13.30 -0.66 1.00
N ALA A 9 13.72 -1.81 0.47
CA ALA A 9 14.57 -1.91 -0.71
C ALA A 9 13.89 -1.42 -2.01
N ILE A 10 12.56 -1.28 -2.01
CA ILE A 10 11.78 -0.80 -3.16
C ILE A 10 11.73 0.73 -3.22
N ILE A 11 12.03 1.42 -2.10
CA ILE A 11 12.03 2.89 -1.99
C ILE A 11 12.75 3.56 -3.18
N PRO A 12 14.00 3.18 -3.54
CA PRO A 12 14.71 3.86 -4.62
C PRO A 12 14.07 3.65 -6.00
N LEU A 13 13.41 2.50 -6.22
CA LEU A 13 12.70 2.25 -7.48
C LEU A 13 11.49 3.17 -7.60
N LEU A 14 10.67 3.25 -6.55
CA LEU A 14 9.52 4.15 -6.51
C LEU A 14 9.95 5.60 -6.70
N GLU A 15 10.98 6.07 -6.00
CA GLU A 15 11.47 7.45 -6.15
C GLU A 15 12.02 7.77 -7.54
N SER A 16 12.52 6.76 -8.27
CA SER A 16 13.05 6.93 -9.62
C SER A 16 11.97 6.90 -10.73
N GLU A 17 10.79 6.37 -10.43
CA GLU A 17 9.70 6.27 -11.39
C GLU A 17 8.93 7.59 -11.51
N ASN A 18 8.70 8.04 -12.74
CA ASN A 18 7.88 9.24 -12.99
C ASN A 18 6.38 9.00 -12.75
N ARG A 19 5.93 7.74 -12.77
CA ARG A 19 4.53 7.33 -12.57
C ARG A 19 4.49 5.96 -11.91
N HIS A 20 3.57 5.78 -10.95
CA HIS A 20 3.39 4.51 -10.22
C HIS A 20 2.27 3.64 -10.79
N GLY A 21 1.49 4.18 -11.74
CA GLY A 21 0.45 3.48 -12.47
C GLY A 21 -0.29 4.45 -13.40
N GLU A 22 -1.22 3.92 -14.18
CA GLU A 22 -2.09 4.72 -15.03
C GLU A 22 -3.51 4.15 -15.07
N TRP A 23 -4.50 5.05 -15.15
CA TRP A 23 -5.89 4.66 -15.36
C TRP A 23 -6.10 4.20 -16.80
N ILE A 24 -6.53 2.95 -16.95
CA ILE A 24 -6.92 2.36 -18.23
C ILE A 24 -8.44 2.45 -18.31
N VAL A 25 -8.92 3.27 -19.24
CA VAL A 25 -10.35 3.53 -19.45
C VAL A 25 -10.72 3.02 -20.83
N ASP A 26 -11.70 2.12 -20.88
CA ASP A 26 -12.29 1.69 -22.12
C ASP A 26 -13.11 2.82 -22.74
N THR A 27 -12.70 3.23 -23.94
CA THR A 27 -13.39 4.27 -24.73
C THR A 27 -13.91 3.73 -26.06
N GLU A 28 -13.74 2.43 -26.32
CA GLU A 28 -14.03 1.79 -27.61
C GLU A 28 -15.26 0.89 -27.56
N SER A 29 -15.48 0.16 -26.47
CA SER A 29 -16.59 -0.81 -26.36
C SER A 29 -17.97 -0.15 -26.32
N LYS A 30 -18.96 -0.82 -26.91
CA LYS A 30 -20.33 -0.28 -27.06
C LYS A 30 -21.23 -0.42 -25.83
N GLY A 31 -20.85 -1.27 -24.87
CA GLY A 31 -21.64 -1.54 -23.68
C GLY A 31 -22.86 -2.45 -23.93
N THR A 32 -22.84 -3.25 -25.00
CA THR A 32 -23.87 -4.28 -25.25
C THR A 32 -23.47 -5.62 -24.63
N PRO A 33 -24.38 -6.60 -24.49
CA PRO A 33 -24.02 -7.94 -24.01
C PRO A 33 -22.93 -8.62 -24.85
N GLU A 34 -22.90 -8.35 -26.16
CA GLU A 34 -21.92 -8.89 -27.11
C GLU A 34 -20.62 -8.08 -27.18
N ASP A 35 -20.60 -6.85 -26.64
CA ASP A 35 -19.48 -5.92 -26.64
C ASP A 35 -19.51 -5.06 -25.35
N PRO A 36 -19.27 -5.68 -24.17
CA PRO A 36 -19.44 -5.03 -22.88
C PRO A 36 -18.33 -4.02 -22.60
N ILE A 37 -18.67 -2.95 -21.88
CA ILE A 37 -17.66 -2.00 -21.39
C ILE A 37 -16.80 -2.68 -20.34
N GLN A 38 -15.47 -2.59 -20.50
CA GLN A 38 -14.54 -2.90 -19.43
C GLN A 38 -14.53 -1.76 -18.41
N PHE A 39 -14.78 -2.09 -17.14
CA PHE A 39 -14.68 -1.09 -16.07
C PHE A 39 -13.25 -0.54 -15.96
N PRO A 40 -13.09 0.77 -15.71
CA PRO A 40 -11.78 1.38 -15.52
C PRO A 40 -10.98 0.68 -14.43
N PHE A 41 -9.68 0.52 -14.66
CA PHE A 41 -8.75 -0.10 -13.73
C PHE A 41 -7.39 0.56 -13.79
N VAL A 42 -6.56 0.37 -12.77
CA VAL A 42 -5.20 0.89 -12.76
C VAL A 42 -4.22 -0.16 -13.28
N GLY A 43 -3.47 0.21 -14.32
CA GLY A 43 -2.26 -0.49 -14.73
C GLY A 43 -1.09 -0.05 -13.85
N TYR A 44 -0.80 -0.79 -12.77
CA TYR A 44 0.30 -0.46 -11.86
C TYR A 44 1.69 -0.66 -12.48
N SER A 45 2.65 0.20 -12.10
CA SER A 45 4.05 0.08 -12.50
C SER A 45 4.69 -1.21 -11.97
N ALA A 46 5.88 -1.54 -12.48
CA ALA A 46 6.62 -2.69 -11.99
C ALA A 46 7.05 -2.51 -10.52
N ALA A 47 7.42 -1.30 -10.08
CA ALA A 47 7.76 -1.06 -8.68
C ALA A 47 6.52 -1.15 -7.77
N ALA A 48 5.36 -0.66 -8.21
CA ALA A 48 4.11 -0.78 -7.44
C ALA A 48 3.67 -2.24 -7.27
N HIS A 49 3.75 -3.07 -8.32
CA HIS A 49 3.51 -4.51 -8.20
C HIS A 49 4.48 -5.18 -7.22
N ARG A 50 5.77 -4.88 -7.30
CA ARG A 50 6.77 -5.40 -6.35
C ARG A 50 6.49 -4.99 -4.91
N LEU A 51 5.99 -3.78 -4.69
CA LEU A 51 5.61 -3.31 -3.36
C LEU A 51 4.48 -4.17 -2.78
N ILE A 52 3.44 -4.45 -3.58
CA ILE A 52 2.32 -5.31 -3.17
C ILE A 52 2.82 -6.69 -2.74
N GLU A 53 3.67 -7.31 -3.57
CA GLU A 53 4.27 -8.62 -3.29
C GLU A 53 5.12 -8.59 -2.01
N ALA A 54 6.04 -7.62 -1.90
CA ALA A 54 6.94 -7.50 -0.76
C ALA A 54 6.22 -7.26 0.56
N VAL A 55 5.12 -6.48 0.56
CA VAL A 55 4.30 -6.28 1.76
C VAL A 55 3.62 -7.58 2.16
N HIS A 56 3.04 -8.33 1.22
CA HIS A 56 2.42 -9.61 1.53
C HIS A 56 3.42 -10.62 2.10
N GLU A 57 4.60 -10.75 1.47
CA GLU A 57 5.66 -11.61 1.99
C GLU A 57 6.15 -11.19 3.37
N CYS A 58 6.38 -9.89 3.59
CA CYS A 58 6.84 -9.38 4.88
C CYS A 58 5.81 -9.64 6.00
N VAL A 59 4.52 -9.49 5.69
CA VAL A 59 3.42 -9.79 6.63
C VAL A 59 3.34 -11.29 6.94
N ASP A 60 3.57 -12.16 5.96
CA ASP A 60 3.64 -13.61 6.18
C ASP A 60 4.87 -13.99 7.02
N ASP A 61 6.05 -13.44 6.71
CA ASP A 61 7.30 -13.70 7.45
C ASP A 61 7.21 -13.24 8.92
N LEU A 62 6.48 -12.15 9.19
CA LEU A 62 6.33 -11.56 10.53
C LEU A 62 5.01 -11.98 11.21
N ARG A 63 4.34 -13.02 10.72
CA ARG A 63 3.02 -13.48 11.22
C ARG A 63 3.01 -13.68 12.74
N ASP A 64 3.97 -14.42 13.26
CA ASP A 64 4.02 -14.79 14.68
C ASP A 64 4.50 -13.63 15.57
N GLU A 65 5.28 -12.70 15.02
CA GLU A 65 5.84 -11.57 15.77
C GLU A 65 4.86 -10.39 15.83
N MET A 66 4.27 -10.00 14.71
CA MET A 66 3.47 -8.77 14.60
C MET A 66 1.98 -9.03 14.52
N ASN A 67 1.55 -10.18 13.99
CA ASN A 67 0.15 -10.57 13.81
C ASN A 67 -0.72 -9.46 13.19
N VAL A 68 -0.26 -8.88 12.08
CA VAL A 68 -0.95 -7.78 11.37
C VAL A 68 -2.01 -8.28 10.37
N PHE A 69 -2.33 -9.57 10.36
CA PHE A 69 -3.41 -10.11 9.51
C PHE A 69 -4.76 -9.47 9.80
N ASN A 70 -5.04 -9.18 11.08
CA ASN A 70 -6.17 -8.35 11.48
C ASN A 70 -5.77 -6.87 11.52
N TYR A 71 -5.32 -6.33 10.39
CA TYR A 71 -4.85 -4.95 10.28
C TYR A 71 -5.88 -3.93 10.76
N MET A 72 -7.18 -4.17 10.55
CA MET A 72 -8.24 -3.27 11.03
C MET A 72 -8.23 -3.21 12.57
N GLY A 73 -8.27 -4.37 13.25
CA GLY A 73 -8.23 -4.40 14.71
C GLY A 73 -6.89 -3.90 15.28
N VAL A 74 -5.78 -4.08 14.55
CA VAL A 74 -4.51 -3.45 14.92
C VAL A 74 -4.66 -1.93 14.87
N LEU A 75 -5.09 -1.36 13.74
CA LEU A 75 -5.25 0.09 13.59
C LEU A 75 -6.22 0.69 14.62
N GLU A 76 -7.34 0.03 14.89
CA GLU A 76 -8.30 0.43 15.93
C GLU A 76 -7.63 0.51 17.31
N SER A 77 -6.71 -0.41 17.64
CA SER A 77 -5.97 -0.39 18.92
C SER A 77 -5.00 0.79 19.04
N TYR A 78 -4.60 1.40 17.92
CA TYR A 78 -3.84 2.66 17.87
C TYR A 78 -4.74 3.90 17.73
N GLY A 79 -6.07 3.72 17.79
CA GLY A 79 -7.05 4.80 17.65
C GLY A 79 -7.28 5.26 16.21
N LEU A 80 -6.86 4.46 15.20
CA LEU A 80 -7.02 4.77 13.78
C LEU A 80 -8.25 4.05 13.21
N ASN A 81 -9.41 4.72 13.25
CA ASN A 81 -10.71 4.13 12.91
C ASN A 81 -11.13 4.49 11.48
N GLY A 82 -10.49 3.84 10.51
CA GLY A 82 -10.80 3.98 9.08
C GLY A 82 -9.83 4.87 8.31
N GLU A 83 -10.10 5.05 7.02
CA GLU A 83 -9.18 5.68 6.05
C GLU A 83 -8.77 7.10 6.44
N LYS A 84 -9.72 7.92 6.91
CA LYS A 84 -9.47 9.30 7.30
C LYS A 84 -8.44 9.41 8.43
N ASP A 85 -8.54 8.56 9.44
CA ASP A 85 -7.63 8.56 10.57
C ASP A 85 -6.25 8.03 10.14
N VAL A 86 -6.22 6.98 9.31
CA VAL A 86 -4.97 6.45 8.73
C VAL A 86 -4.24 7.50 7.90
N LEU A 87 -4.96 8.28 7.07
CA LEU A 87 -4.39 9.35 6.26
C LEU A 87 -3.85 10.51 7.11
N ALA A 88 -4.53 10.82 8.21
CA ALA A 88 -4.19 11.91 9.12
C ALA A 88 -3.14 11.54 10.18
N ALA A 89 -2.82 10.26 10.33
CA ALA A 89 -1.89 9.78 11.34
C ALA A 89 -0.48 10.38 11.17
N ASP A 90 0.11 10.83 12.28
CA ASP A 90 1.52 11.18 12.33
C ASP A 90 2.35 9.90 12.40
N VAL A 91 2.91 9.50 11.26
CA VAL A 91 3.66 8.23 11.16
C VAL A 91 4.93 8.23 12.01
N SER A 92 5.48 9.40 12.36
CA SER A 92 6.67 9.47 13.22
C SER A 92 6.40 8.93 14.63
N SER A 93 5.14 9.01 15.08
CA SER A 93 4.66 8.45 16.35
C SER A 93 4.29 6.97 16.26
N CYS A 94 4.15 6.42 15.05
CA CYS A 94 3.79 5.02 14.84
C CYS A 94 4.99 4.10 15.08
N ASP A 95 4.75 2.99 15.77
CA ASP A 95 5.69 1.89 15.84
C ASP A 95 5.65 1.03 14.56
N ALA A 96 6.48 -0.01 14.53
CA ALA A 96 6.62 -0.87 13.36
C ALA A 96 5.32 -1.61 13.00
N LYS A 97 4.55 -2.03 14.01
CA LYS A 97 3.31 -2.77 13.84
C LYS A 97 2.20 -1.88 13.30
N CYS A 98 2.05 -0.68 13.86
CA CYS A 98 1.12 0.33 13.36
C CYS A 98 1.46 0.74 11.92
N THR A 99 2.73 1.04 11.65
CA THR A 99 3.19 1.47 10.32
C THR A 99 2.94 0.38 9.27
N LEU A 100 3.27 -0.89 9.57
CA LEU A 100 3.02 -2.01 8.66
C LEU A 100 1.51 -2.24 8.43
N ALA A 101 0.68 -2.09 9.47
CA ALA A 101 -0.77 -2.20 9.34
C ALA A 101 -1.37 -1.09 8.47
N MET A 102 -0.85 0.15 8.54
CA MET A 102 -1.28 1.25 7.67
C MET A 102 -0.98 0.94 6.19
N ILE A 103 0.24 0.49 5.88
CA ILE A 103 0.64 0.09 4.52
C ILE A 103 -0.23 -1.06 4.01
N LEU A 104 -0.39 -2.12 4.81
CA LEU A 104 -1.19 -3.29 4.45
C LEU A 104 -2.66 -2.93 4.21
N THR A 105 -3.21 -1.98 4.97
CA THR A 105 -4.60 -1.53 4.81
C THR A 105 -4.84 -0.96 3.43
N ILE A 106 -3.97 -0.06 2.94
CA ILE A 106 -4.11 0.53 1.62
C ILE A 106 -4.03 -0.52 0.52
N ILE A 107 -3.03 -1.40 0.56
CA ILE A 107 -2.86 -2.49 -0.42
C ILE A 107 -4.09 -3.42 -0.45
N ARG A 108 -4.68 -3.70 0.71
CA ARG A 108 -5.87 -4.57 0.76
C ARG A 108 -7.15 -3.86 0.36
N GLN A 109 -7.29 -2.58 0.69
CA GLN A 109 -8.46 -1.79 0.32
C GLN A 109 -8.49 -1.43 -1.17
N ASP A 110 -7.33 -1.36 -1.84
CA ASP A 110 -7.24 -1.14 -3.29
C ASP A 110 -8.03 -2.18 -4.12
N ARG A 111 -8.15 -3.41 -3.61
CA ARG A 111 -8.97 -4.47 -4.23
C ARG A 111 -10.47 -4.15 -4.26
N PHE A 112 -10.93 -3.21 -3.44
CA PHE A 112 -12.32 -2.79 -3.34
C PHE A 112 -12.53 -1.36 -3.84
N CYS A 113 -11.48 -0.54 -3.79
CA CYS A 113 -11.45 0.83 -4.26
C CYS A 113 -10.28 0.98 -5.22
N GLU A 114 -10.52 0.65 -6.48
CA GLU A 114 -9.52 0.69 -7.54
C GLU A 114 -8.82 2.06 -7.58
N GLY A 115 -7.49 2.04 -7.64
CA GLY A 115 -6.64 3.24 -7.65
C GLY A 115 -6.42 3.91 -6.29
N LEU A 116 -6.86 3.32 -5.19
CA LEU A 116 -6.52 3.78 -3.84
C LEU A 116 -5.01 3.75 -3.61
N LEU A 117 -4.33 2.63 -3.90
CA LEU A 117 -2.88 2.53 -3.74
C LEU A 117 -2.16 3.55 -4.62
N LEU A 118 -2.62 3.74 -5.87
CA LEU A 118 -2.07 4.77 -6.76
C LEU A 118 -2.15 6.16 -6.11
N SER A 119 -3.29 6.53 -5.54
CA SER A 119 -3.47 7.84 -4.89
C SER A 119 -2.50 8.07 -3.72
N TYR A 120 -2.20 7.02 -2.94
CA TYR A 120 -1.26 7.08 -1.81
C TYR A 120 0.21 7.03 -2.22
N LEU A 121 0.51 6.44 -3.37
CA LEU A 121 1.84 6.52 -3.98
C LEU A 121 2.09 7.93 -4.52
N GLU A 122 1.13 8.48 -5.29
CA GLU A 122 1.24 9.81 -5.91
C GLU A 122 1.27 10.96 -4.90
N ASN A 123 0.53 10.85 -3.78
CA ASN A 123 0.55 11.86 -2.71
C ASN A 123 1.76 11.70 -1.75
N GLY A 124 2.61 10.69 -1.96
CA GLY A 124 3.81 10.44 -1.18
C GLY A 124 3.61 9.77 0.18
N LYS A 125 2.37 9.51 0.62
CA LYS A 125 2.09 8.91 1.93
C LYS A 125 2.61 7.49 2.04
N MET A 126 2.46 6.69 0.99
CA MET A 126 2.99 5.33 0.98
C MET A 126 4.52 5.34 1.17
N LEU A 127 5.21 6.24 0.49
CA LEU A 127 6.67 6.41 0.60
C LEU A 127 7.09 6.91 1.99
N GLU A 128 6.34 7.84 2.58
CA GLU A 128 6.52 8.33 3.95
C GLU A 128 6.50 7.17 4.96
N TRP A 129 5.52 6.29 4.85
CA TRP A 129 5.36 5.14 5.75
C TRP A 129 6.44 4.06 5.51
N MET A 130 6.84 3.83 4.26
CA MET A 130 7.96 2.94 3.95
C MET A 130 9.27 3.44 4.57
N LYS A 131 9.53 4.76 4.50
CA LYS A 131 10.71 5.38 5.14
C LYS A 131 10.65 5.24 6.65
N ARG A 132 9.47 5.33 7.26
CA ARG A 132 9.31 5.06 8.70
C ARG A 132 9.74 3.64 9.08
N LEU A 133 9.37 2.62 8.30
CA LEU A 133 9.85 1.25 8.53
C LEU A 133 11.38 1.15 8.38
N GLN A 134 11.96 1.85 7.42
CA GLN A 134 13.41 1.91 7.22
C GLN A 134 14.14 2.54 8.41
N GLU A 135 13.59 3.63 8.97
CA GLU A 135 14.12 4.26 10.18
C GLU A 135 14.11 3.29 11.35
N ILE A 136 13.02 2.57 11.57
CA ILE A 136 12.87 1.59 12.66
C ILE A 136 13.90 0.45 12.53
N ASP A 137 14.16 -0.03 11.32
CA ASP A 137 15.19 -1.06 11.06
C ASP A 137 16.64 -0.58 11.28
N ASN A 138 16.86 0.74 11.27
CA ASN A 138 18.18 1.36 11.43
C ASN A 138 18.43 1.89 12.86
N GLN A 139 17.48 1.74 13.78
CA GLN A 139 17.63 2.02 15.22
C GLN A 139 18.33 0.86 15.93
#